data_AF-E4YTJ1-F1
#
_entry.id   AF-E4YTJ1-F1
#
_cell.length_a   1.000
_cell.length_b   1.000
_cell.length_c   1.000
_cell.angle_alpha   90.00
_cell.angle_beta   90.00
_cell.angle_gamma   90.00
#
_symmetry.space_group_name_H-M   'P 1'
#
loop_
_entity.id
_entity.type
_entity.pdbx_description
1 polymer ?
#
loop_
_entity_poly.entity_id
_entity_poly.type
_entity_poly.pdbx_seq_one_letter_code
_entity_poly.pdbx_strand_id
1 'polypeptide(L)'
;MSVQSVEVTPCAVQPCELFHGQNYSISVDFTSESEDFVSFKLCGQLGPVCIPFPTGVKNFNVASGVNKFRYSMPILSSYPNIKVVGKFEFTGQNKACFMIPLKIMPSSKSEESVFRLENILPGLDSLSRKQSSDHHDDGDERL
;
A
#
# COMPACT_ATOMS: atom_id res chain seq x y z
N MET A 1 -20.73 20.63 0.00
CA MET A 1 -19.55 20.25 -0.82
C MET A 1 -19.79 18.87 -1.37
N SER A 2 -19.61 18.66 -2.68
CA SER A 2 -19.81 17.36 -3.36
C SER A 2 -18.53 16.91 -4.03
N VAL A 3 -18.09 15.68 -3.76
CA VAL A 3 -16.89 15.08 -4.38
C VAL A 3 -17.28 14.51 -5.74
N GLN A 4 -16.58 14.94 -6.78
CA GLN A 4 -16.88 14.55 -8.17
C GLN A 4 -15.95 13.45 -8.66
N SER A 5 -14.67 13.54 -8.33
CA SER A 5 -13.66 12.55 -8.70
C SER A 5 -12.60 12.42 -7.62
N VAL A 6 -12.03 11.23 -7.51
CA VAL A 6 -10.90 10.95 -6.64
C VAL A 6 -9.93 10.04 -7.38
N GLU A 7 -8.69 10.47 -7.48
CA GLU A 7 -7.62 9.72 -8.14
C GLU A 7 -6.44 9.54 -7.18
N VAL A 8 -5.88 8.34 -7.13
CA VAL A 8 -4.62 8.04 -6.43
C VAL A 8 -3.55 7.75 -7.47
N THR A 9 -2.42 8.45 -7.41
CA THR A 9 -1.34 8.35 -8.40
C THR A 9 0.01 8.17 -7.70
N PRO A 10 0.84 7.18 -8.10
CA PRO A 10 0.53 6.12 -9.07
C PRO A 10 -0.42 5.07 -8.47
N CYS A 11 -1.34 4.50 -9.25
CA CYS A 11 -2.13 3.34 -8.84
C CYS A 11 -2.49 2.51 -10.07
N ALA A 12 -1.80 1.38 -10.26
CA ALA A 12 -1.99 0.52 -11.43
C ALA A 12 -3.20 -0.42 -11.30
N VAL A 13 -3.55 -0.80 -10.06
CA VAL A 13 -4.61 -1.77 -9.76
C VAL A 13 -5.44 -1.30 -8.58
N GLN A 14 -6.70 -1.73 -8.53
CA GLN A 14 -7.63 -1.46 -7.42
C GLN A 14 -7.86 -2.74 -6.61
N PRO A 15 -7.88 -2.70 -5.26
CA PRO A 15 -7.52 -1.57 -4.38
C PRO A 15 -6.07 -1.11 -4.58
N CYS A 16 -5.80 0.19 -4.46
CA CYS A 16 -4.46 0.73 -4.70
C CYS A 16 -3.41 0.08 -3.79
N GLU A 17 -2.41 -0.54 -4.41
CA GLU A 17 -1.26 -1.11 -3.73
C GLU A 17 -0.21 -0.02 -3.47
N LEU A 18 -0.02 0.27 -2.19
CA LEU A 18 0.84 1.32 -1.66
C LEU A 18 2.13 0.69 -1.11
N PHE A 19 3.22 0.77 -1.86
CA PHE A 19 4.49 0.13 -1.50
C PHE A 19 5.29 0.95 -0.49
N HIS A 20 5.90 0.28 0.48
CA HIS A 20 6.79 0.89 1.46
C HIS A 20 7.92 1.69 0.81
N GLY A 21 8.23 2.83 1.40
CA GLY A 21 9.28 3.75 0.95
C GLY A 21 8.90 4.58 -0.28
N GLN A 22 7.68 4.43 -0.80
CA GLN A 22 7.19 5.21 -1.93
C GLN A 22 6.27 6.35 -1.50
N ASN A 23 6.04 7.29 -2.41
CA ASN A 23 5.16 8.42 -2.20
C ASN A 23 4.03 8.38 -3.22
N TYR A 24 2.81 8.47 -2.73
CA TYR A 24 1.60 8.50 -3.54
C TYR A 24 0.98 9.88 -3.44
N SER A 25 0.07 10.20 -4.34
CA SER A 25 -0.69 11.44 -4.29
C SER A 25 -2.15 11.15 -4.50
N ILE A 26 -3.01 11.85 -3.77
CA ILE A 26 -4.45 11.89 -4.04
C ILE A 26 -4.78 13.22 -4.70
N SER A 27 -5.56 13.17 -5.77
CA SER A 27 -6.20 14.33 -6.39
C SER A 27 -7.71 14.20 -6.23
N VAL A 28 -8.35 15.26 -5.73
CA VAL A 28 -9.80 15.30 -5.50
C VAL A 28 -10.37 16.49 -6.25
N ASP A 29 -11.29 16.23 -7.18
CA ASP A 29 -12.11 17.28 -7.78
C ASP A 29 -13.45 17.30 -7.04
N PHE A 30 -13.87 18.49 -6.59
CA PHE A 30 -15.10 18.66 -5.83
C PHE A 30 -15.77 19.99 -6.14
N THR A 31 -17.06 20.09 -5.85
CA THR A 31 -17.83 21.34 -5.98
C THR A 31 -18.24 21.89 -4.63
N SER A 32 -18.24 23.21 -4.50
CA SER A 32 -18.78 23.94 -3.35
C SER A 32 -19.87 24.90 -3.80
N GLU A 33 -20.93 25.04 -3.02
CA GLU A 33 -22.02 25.99 -3.31
C GLU A 33 -21.63 27.43 -2.96
N SER A 34 -20.79 27.59 -1.94
CA SER A 34 -20.31 28.87 -1.43
C SER A 34 -18.81 28.83 -1.19
N GLU A 35 -18.23 30.01 -0.96
CA GLU A 35 -16.90 30.11 -0.37
C GLU A 35 -16.90 29.51 1.05
N ASP A 36 -15.78 28.90 1.43
CA ASP A 36 -15.62 28.27 2.74
C ASP A 36 -14.14 28.23 3.16
N PHE A 37 -13.89 28.11 4.47
CA PHE A 37 -12.58 27.89 5.04
C PHE A 37 -12.48 26.48 5.61
N VAL A 38 -11.74 25.63 4.91
CA VAL A 38 -11.83 24.17 5.06
C VAL A 38 -10.53 23.60 5.66
N SER A 39 -10.68 22.64 6.55
CA SER A 39 -9.61 21.79 7.11
C SER A 39 -9.66 20.40 6.49
N PHE A 40 -8.50 19.76 6.33
CA PHE A 40 -8.39 18.42 5.75
C PHE A 40 -7.86 17.41 6.78
N LYS A 41 -8.59 16.31 6.96
CA LYS A 41 -8.25 15.22 7.86
C LYS A 41 -8.18 13.90 7.10
N LEU A 42 -7.29 13.04 7.55
CA LEU A 42 -7.08 11.69 7.03
C LEU A 42 -6.96 10.73 8.20
N CYS A 43 -7.64 9.59 8.12
CA CYS A 43 -7.37 8.45 9.00
C CYS A 43 -7.38 7.13 8.24
N GLY A 44 -6.63 6.16 8.74
CA GLY A 44 -6.73 4.77 8.31
C GLY A 44 -7.78 4.05 9.14
N GLN A 45 -8.88 3.64 8.52
CA GLN A 45 -9.95 2.89 9.18
C GLN A 45 -9.66 1.38 9.13
N LEU A 46 -9.57 0.78 10.31
CA LEU A 46 -9.35 -0.65 10.55
C LEU A 46 -10.51 -1.17 11.42
N GLY A 47 -11.50 -1.80 10.79
CA GLY A 47 -12.74 -2.20 11.47
C GLY A 47 -13.48 -0.97 12.04
N PRO A 48 -13.80 -0.92 13.34
CA PRO A 48 -14.46 0.23 13.97
C PRO A 48 -13.50 1.37 14.36
N VAL A 49 -12.18 1.17 14.23
CA VAL A 49 -11.16 2.12 14.68
C VAL A 49 -10.67 2.97 13.52
N CYS A 50 -10.59 4.29 13.71
CA CYS A 50 -10.04 5.26 12.76
C CYS A 50 -8.74 5.83 13.36
N ILE A 51 -7.60 5.41 12.81
CA ILE A 51 -6.27 5.82 13.28
C ILE A 51 -5.86 7.10 12.55
N PRO A 52 -5.75 8.25 13.24
CA PRO A 52 -5.50 9.53 12.59
C PRO A 52 -4.11 9.58 11.95
N PHE A 53 -4.03 10.16 10.76
CA PHE A 53 -2.79 10.44 10.04
C PHE A 53 -2.47 11.94 10.11
N PRO A 54 -1.26 12.34 10.54
CA PRO A 54 -0.88 13.75 10.58
C PRO A 54 -0.69 14.29 9.15
N THR A 55 -1.62 15.12 8.68
CA THR A 55 -1.59 15.61 7.30
C THR A 55 -0.63 16.79 7.08
N GLY A 56 -0.41 17.62 8.09
CA GLY A 56 0.36 18.87 7.97
C GLY A 56 -0.31 19.92 7.05
N VAL A 57 -1.51 19.64 6.55
CA VAL A 57 -2.25 20.54 5.67
C VAL A 57 -2.88 21.64 6.53
N LYS A 58 -2.49 22.89 6.27
CA LYS A 58 -3.14 24.05 6.87
C LYS A 58 -4.54 24.23 6.30
N ASN A 59 -5.42 24.85 7.07
CA ASN A 59 -6.73 25.25 6.58
C ASN A 59 -6.59 26.17 5.35
N PHE A 60 -7.48 26.02 4.40
CA PHE A 60 -7.42 26.72 3.11
C PHE A 60 -8.80 27.20 2.67
N ASN A 61 -8.82 28.24 1.83
CA ASN A 61 -10.05 28.76 1.25
C ASN A 61 -10.48 27.88 0.06
N VAL A 62 -11.78 27.66 -0.03
CA VAL A 62 -12.46 27.02 -1.15
C VAL A 62 -13.37 28.05 -1.79
N ALA A 63 -13.39 28.12 -3.13
CA ALA A 63 -14.28 29.01 -3.87
C ALA A 63 -15.63 28.34 -4.15
N SER A 64 -16.67 29.11 -4.43
CA SER A 64 -17.89 28.56 -5.03
C SER A 64 -17.59 27.98 -6.42
N GLY A 65 -18.24 26.87 -6.79
CA GLY A 65 -18.01 26.15 -8.03
C GLY A 65 -17.01 24.98 -7.90
N VAL A 66 -16.28 24.69 -8.97
CA VAL A 66 -15.37 23.54 -9.06
C VAL A 66 -14.01 23.88 -8.43
N ASN A 67 -13.51 22.99 -7.58
CA ASN A 67 -12.24 23.09 -6.89
C ASN A 67 -11.45 21.79 -7.02
N LYS A 68 -10.13 21.88 -6.91
CA LYS A 68 -9.21 20.75 -6.93
C LYS A 68 -8.28 20.77 -5.73
N PHE A 69 -8.15 19.64 -5.06
CA PHE A 69 -7.24 19.44 -3.93
C PHE A 69 -6.26 18.32 -4.23
N ARG A 70 -4.99 18.52 -3.88
CA ARG A 70 -3.94 17.51 -4.03
C ARG A 70 -3.19 17.31 -2.72
N TYR A 71 -2.97 16.05 -2.34
CA TYR A 71 -2.25 15.71 -1.12
C TYR A 71 -1.25 14.57 -1.36
N SER A 72 -0.05 14.71 -0.79
CA SER A 72 1.02 13.71 -0.88
C SER A 72 0.96 12.77 0.30
N MET A 73 0.99 11.47 0.04
CA MET A 73 0.88 10.39 1.01
C MET A 73 2.18 9.58 1.01
N PRO A 74 3.17 9.95 1.85
CA PRO A 74 4.38 9.15 2.01
C PRO A 74 4.06 7.85 2.76
N ILE A 75 4.46 6.72 2.19
CA ILE A 75 4.26 5.39 2.78
C ILE A 75 5.57 4.97 3.41
N LEU A 76 5.66 5.13 4.74
CA LEU A 76 6.90 4.89 5.46
C LEU A 76 7.23 3.40 5.50
N SER A 77 8.53 3.07 5.47
CA SER A 77 8.99 1.67 5.56
C SER A 77 8.62 0.97 6.87
N SER A 78 8.27 1.73 7.91
CA SER A 78 7.81 1.23 9.21
C SER A 78 6.34 0.87 9.25
N TYR A 79 5.56 1.16 8.19
CA TYR A 79 4.16 0.81 8.16
C TYR A 79 3.96 -0.70 8.03
N PRO A 80 2.88 -1.27 8.60
CA PRO A 80 2.58 -2.68 8.46
C PRO A 80 2.02 -2.98 7.07
N ASN A 81 2.26 -4.20 6.59
CA ASN A 81 1.58 -4.73 5.41
C ASN A 81 0.12 -5.01 5.78
N ILE A 82 -0.84 -4.22 5.27
CA ILE A 82 -2.23 -4.30 5.73
C ILE A 82 -3.22 -3.79 4.67
N LYS A 83 -4.44 -4.33 4.70
CA LYS A 83 -5.59 -3.72 4.01
C LYS A 83 -6.22 -2.68 4.93
N VAL A 84 -6.38 -1.45 4.45
CA VAL A 84 -6.91 -0.33 5.22
C VAL A 84 -7.89 0.46 4.36
N VAL A 85 -8.91 1.05 4.97
CA VAL A 85 -9.76 2.02 4.27
C VAL A 85 -9.31 3.42 4.65
N GLY A 86 -8.74 4.16 3.70
CA GLY A 86 -8.41 5.56 3.91
C GLY A 86 -9.69 6.39 3.96
N LYS A 87 -9.96 7.06 5.08
CA LYS A 87 -11.08 7.98 5.25
C LYS A 87 -10.56 9.41 5.16
N PHE A 88 -11.07 10.15 4.19
CA PHE A 88 -10.67 11.52 3.87
C PHE A 88 -11.83 12.46 4.18
N GLU A 89 -11.56 13.51 4.97
CA GLU A 89 -12.59 14.43 5.44
C GLU A 89 -12.18 15.88 5.22
N PHE A 90 -13.02 16.62 4.50
CA PHE A 90 -13.00 18.07 4.45
C PHE A 90 -14.01 18.61 5.46
N THR A 91 -13.54 19.46 6.39
CA THR A 91 -14.37 20.07 7.43
C THR A 91 -14.32 21.60 7.32
N GLY A 92 -15.46 22.20 7.00
CA GLY A 92 -15.72 23.65 7.03
C GLY A 92 -17.20 23.89 7.38
N GLN A 93 -17.80 24.95 6.85
CA GLN A 93 -19.26 25.09 6.82
C GLN A 93 -19.89 23.96 6.02
N ASN A 94 -19.27 23.61 4.89
CA ASN A 94 -19.64 22.51 4.02
C ASN A 94 -18.68 21.34 4.23
N LYS A 95 -19.22 20.17 4.61
CA LYS A 95 -18.42 18.96 4.84
C LYS A 95 -18.45 18.04 3.64
N ALA A 96 -17.36 17.31 3.42
CA ALA A 96 -17.31 16.18 2.51
C ALA A 96 -16.47 15.06 3.13
N CYS A 97 -16.91 13.82 2.94
CA CYS A 97 -16.23 12.63 3.43
C CYS A 97 -16.29 11.55 2.37
N PHE A 98 -15.15 10.91 2.09
CA PHE A 98 -15.09 9.76 1.18
C PHE A 98 -14.06 8.75 1.67
N MET A 99 -14.18 7.52 1.16
CA MET A 99 -13.43 6.37 1.62
C MET A 99 -12.81 5.64 0.44
N ILE A 100 -11.52 5.29 0.54
CA ILE A 100 -10.81 4.55 -0.50
C ILE A 100 -10.25 3.26 0.10
N PRO A 101 -10.53 2.08 -0.48
CA PRO A 101 -9.84 0.85 -0.09
C PRO A 101 -8.39 0.90 -0.58
N LEU A 102 -7.45 0.65 0.33
CA LEU A 102 -6.01 0.69 0.09
C LEU A 102 -5.36 -0.57 0.64
N LYS A 103 -4.20 -0.94 0.08
CA LYS A 103 -3.40 -2.06 0.55
C LYS A 103 -1.95 -1.61 0.68
N ILE A 104 -1.44 -1.56 1.90
CA ILE A 104 -0.03 -1.28 2.16
C ILE A 104 0.77 -2.57 1.93
N MET A 105 1.78 -2.48 1.08
CA MET A 105 2.57 -3.59 0.58
C MET A 105 4.05 -3.43 0.96
N PRO A 106 4.79 -4.54 1.16
CA PRO A 106 6.22 -4.48 1.40
C PRO A 106 6.93 -3.76 0.24
N SER A 107 8.11 -3.19 0.47
CA SER A 107 8.84 -2.47 -0.57
C SER A 107 9.00 -3.33 -1.83
N SER A 108 8.81 -2.74 -3.01
CA SER A 108 8.85 -3.43 -4.32
C SER A 108 10.25 -3.91 -4.75
N LYS A 109 11.16 -4.20 -3.83
CA LYS A 109 12.51 -4.70 -4.12
C LYS A 109 12.50 -6.22 -4.37
N SER A 110 11.87 -6.71 -5.45
CA SER A 110 11.99 -8.15 -5.77
C SER A 110 11.49 -8.66 -7.14
N GLU A 111 11.44 -7.87 -8.22
CA GLU A 111 11.44 -8.49 -9.57
C GLU A 111 12.82 -8.44 -10.22
N GLU A 112 13.57 -7.33 -10.12
CA GLU A 112 14.94 -7.27 -10.65
C GLU A 112 16.00 -7.93 -9.75
N SER A 113 15.80 -7.97 -8.43
CA SER A 113 16.75 -8.55 -7.48
C SER A 113 16.59 -10.05 -7.28
N VAL A 114 15.40 -10.60 -7.53
CA VAL A 114 15.15 -12.07 -7.50
C VAL A 114 15.75 -12.73 -8.74
N PHE A 115 15.53 -12.14 -9.92
CA PHE A 115 16.20 -12.56 -11.16
C PHE A 115 17.73 -12.52 -11.07
N ARG A 116 18.29 -11.57 -10.30
CA ARG A 116 19.75 -11.50 -10.08
C ARG A 116 20.25 -12.58 -9.12
N LEU A 117 19.49 -12.96 -8.08
CA LEU A 117 19.90 -14.03 -7.16
C LEU A 117 19.82 -15.41 -7.82
N GLU A 118 18.80 -15.67 -8.64
CA GLU A 118 18.68 -16.92 -9.41
C GLU A 118 19.79 -17.08 -10.46
N ASN A 119 20.28 -15.97 -11.02
CA ASN A 119 21.40 -15.97 -11.96
C ASN A 119 22.80 -16.02 -11.30
N ILE A 120 22.91 -15.91 -9.98
CA ILE A 120 24.20 -15.96 -9.25
C ILE A 120 24.48 -17.38 -8.70
N LEU A 121 23.48 -18.26 -8.61
CA LEU A 121 23.62 -19.65 -8.13
C LEU A 121 22.96 -20.67 -9.07
N PRO A 122 23.57 -21.01 -10.23
CA PRO A 122 23.15 -22.19 -10.97
C PRO A 122 23.62 -23.43 -10.18
N GLY A 123 22.71 -24.13 -9.50
CA GLY A 123 22.96 -25.53 -9.11
C GLY A 123 22.80 -25.93 -7.65
N LEU A 124 21.78 -25.46 -6.93
CA LEU A 124 21.42 -26.02 -5.61
C LEU A 124 20.33 -27.12 -5.67
N ASP A 125 19.79 -27.44 -6.85
CA ASP A 125 18.78 -28.50 -7.01
C ASP A 125 19.32 -29.94 -7.06
N SER A 126 20.64 -30.14 -6.97
CA SER A 126 21.25 -31.48 -7.14
C SER A 126 21.63 -32.22 -5.86
N LEU A 127 21.40 -31.67 -4.66
CA LEU A 127 21.86 -32.30 -3.41
C LEU A 127 20.78 -33.03 -2.58
N SER A 128 19.54 -33.19 -3.09
CA SER A 128 18.48 -33.93 -2.36
C SER A 128 18.16 -35.33 -2.92
N ARG A 129 19.08 -35.98 -3.67
CA ARG A 129 18.99 -37.42 -4.00
C ARG A 129 20.34 -38.12 -3.81
N LYS A 130 20.74 -38.31 -2.55
CA LYS A 130 21.57 -39.45 -2.17
C LYS A 130 21.23 -39.85 -0.74
N GLN A 131 20.22 -40.71 -0.61
CA GLN A 131 20.02 -41.60 0.54
C GLN A 131 20.14 -43.00 -0.07
N SER A 132 21.32 -43.62 0.03
CA SER A 132 21.75 -44.46 1.15
C SER A 132 21.07 -45.82 1.12
N SER A 133 21.75 -46.80 0.52
CA SER A 133 21.65 -48.22 0.90
C SER A 133 22.85 -48.97 0.33
N ASP A 134 24.00 -48.86 1.02
CA ASP A 134 25.01 -49.91 1.03
C ASP A 134 24.91 -50.61 2.39
N HIS A 135 24.56 -51.89 2.37
CA HIS A 135 24.88 -52.83 3.46
C HIS A 135 25.40 -54.11 2.81
N HIS A 136 26.72 -54.23 2.81
CA HIS A 136 27.44 -55.50 2.78
C HIS A 136 27.47 -56.03 4.22
N ASP A 137 27.09 -57.28 4.42
CA ASP A 137 27.75 -58.13 5.42
C ASP A 137 27.77 -59.58 4.92
N ASP A 138 28.92 -60.20 5.14
CA ASP A 138 29.40 -61.50 4.66
C ASP A 138 28.86 -62.63 5.56
N GLY A 139 28.72 -63.84 5.01
CA GLY A 139 28.14 -64.96 5.76
C GLY A 139 28.24 -66.30 5.03
N ASP A 140 29.44 -66.88 5.09
CA ASP A 140 29.81 -68.28 4.81
C ASP A 140 28.92 -69.27 5.60
N GLU A 141 28.33 -70.29 4.94
CA GLU A 141 28.36 -71.67 5.44
C GLU A 141 27.91 -72.71 4.39
N ARG A 142 28.64 -73.83 4.41
CA ARG A 142 28.56 -75.03 3.56
C ARG A 142 27.26 -75.83 3.73
N LEU A 143 26.73 -76.40 2.64
CA LEU A 143 26.51 -77.83 2.35
C LEU A 143 25.65 -78.03 1.10
#